data_AF-A0A836AAA5-F1
#
_entry.id   AF-A0A836AAA5-F1
#
_cell.length_a   1.000
_cell.length_b   1.000
_cell.length_c   1.000
_cell.angle_alpha   90.00
_cell.angle_beta   90.00
_cell.angle_gamma   90.00
#
_symmetry.space_group_name_H-M   'P 1'
#
loop_
_entity.id
_entity.type
_entity.pdbx_description
1 polymer ?
#
loop_
_entity_poly.entity_id
_entity_poly.type
_entity_poly.pdbx_seq_one_letter_code
_entity_poly.pdbx_strand_id
1 'polypeptide(L)'
;MEEKLNWEQTSFQEMIKKASLYRHPLANHLMDPEVQKDSGEDDDDGTVVAEIMRRCFVPAFVTTIPWEGFHFAGHEIRINEATDCYGAVVWPSALVLCYFLETNVKQYNLVDKNVIEIGAGTGLVSIVASLLGAHVTATDLPELLGNLQYNISRNTKMKAKYLPQVKELSWGVALDENFPRASTNFDYILAADVVYAHPFLEELLITFDHLCKETTIILWVMKFRLEKENKFVDRFEQLFDLEEISSFPSLNIKLYKAMKKNQKNACYPQRRMWKAKAISGRLLL
;
A
#
# COMPACT_ATOMS: atom_id res chain seq x y z
N MET A 1 -20.92 15.29 47.33
CA MET A 1 -21.64 15.04 46.06
C MET A 1 -20.71 15.49 44.96
N GLU A 2 -19.81 14.62 44.53
CA GLU A 2 -19.02 14.77 43.29
C GLU A 2 -18.17 13.51 43.15
N GLU A 3 -18.73 12.52 42.47
CA GLU A 3 -17.99 11.37 41.93
C GLU A 3 -18.77 10.90 40.69
N LYS A 4 -18.55 11.60 39.59
CA LYS A 4 -18.93 11.17 38.24
C LYS A 4 -17.84 11.67 37.31
N LEU A 5 -16.83 10.85 37.05
CA LEU A 5 -15.96 10.88 35.85
C LEU A 5 -14.81 9.89 36.06
N ASN A 6 -15.02 8.61 35.72
CA ASN A 6 -13.90 7.77 35.26
C ASN A 6 -14.28 6.46 34.52
N TRP A 7 -15.48 6.35 33.94
CA TRP A 7 -15.92 5.06 33.37
C TRP A 7 -15.73 4.92 31.84
N GLU A 8 -15.36 5.98 31.12
CA GLU A 8 -15.26 5.95 29.63
C GLU A 8 -13.84 5.74 29.09
N GLN A 9 -12.78 6.07 29.81
CA GLN A 9 -11.39 5.83 29.35
C GLN A 9 -10.91 4.39 29.57
N THR A 10 -11.46 3.69 30.56
CA THR A 10 -11.08 2.32 30.91
C THR A 10 -11.67 1.28 29.94
N SER A 11 -12.64 1.65 29.10
CA SER A 11 -13.36 0.75 28.20
C SER A 11 -12.63 0.47 26.87
N PHE A 12 -11.74 1.36 26.40
CA PHE A 12 -11.07 1.20 25.11
C PHE A 12 -9.88 0.23 25.18
N GLN A 13 -9.07 0.36 26.22
CA GLN A 13 -7.94 -0.54 26.52
C GLN A 13 -8.42 -1.95 26.91
N GLU A 14 -9.56 -2.06 27.61
CA GLU A 14 -10.17 -3.36 27.91
C GLU A 14 -10.85 -3.99 26.69
N MET A 15 -11.44 -3.21 25.77
CA MET A 15 -12.01 -3.76 24.53
C MET A 15 -10.93 -4.41 23.65
N ILE A 16 -9.74 -3.82 23.59
CA ILE A 16 -8.58 -4.39 22.88
C ILE A 16 -8.05 -5.65 23.60
N LYS A 17 -8.09 -5.69 24.94
CA LYS A 17 -7.68 -6.88 25.72
C LYS A 17 -8.70 -8.03 25.72
N LYS A 18 -10.00 -7.74 25.70
CA LYS A 18 -11.06 -8.76 25.81
C LYS A 18 -11.32 -9.50 24.49
N ALA A 19 -10.95 -8.92 23.36
CA ALA A 19 -11.05 -9.56 22.05
C ALA A 19 -9.87 -10.51 21.73
N SER A 20 -9.41 -11.33 22.67
CA SER A 20 -8.51 -12.50 22.43
C SER A 20 -7.36 -12.31 21.40
N LEU A 21 -6.80 -11.09 21.32
CA LEU A 21 -5.87 -10.67 20.26
C LEU A 21 -4.41 -10.77 20.73
N TYR A 22 -4.06 -11.87 21.39
CA TYR A 22 -2.66 -12.23 21.68
C TYR A 22 -2.14 -13.21 20.63
N ARG A 23 -1.96 -12.71 19.41
CA ARG A 23 -0.94 -13.17 18.44
C ARG A 23 -0.87 -12.32 17.16
N HIS A 24 -1.28 -11.06 17.20
CA HIS A 24 -1.21 -10.18 16.02
C HIS A 24 0.00 -9.25 16.08
N PRO A 25 0.93 -9.28 15.09
CA PRO A 25 2.10 -8.40 15.04
C PRO A 25 1.75 -6.91 15.08
N LEU A 26 0.58 -6.52 14.54
CA LEU A 26 0.13 -5.11 14.55
C LEU A 26 -0.17 -4.56 15.95
N ALA A 27 -0.66 -5.39 16.88
CA ALA A 27 -1.01 -4.93 18.22
C ALA A 27 0.22 -4.67 19.11
N ASN A 28 1.28 -5.47 18.94
CA ASN A 28 2.51 -5.30 19.70
C ASN A 28 3.36 -4.13 19.18
N HIS A 29 3.29 -3.81 17.88
CA HIS A 29 4.08 -2.73 17.29
C HIS A 29 3.47 -1.33 17.48
N LEU A 30 2.17 -1.25 17.80
CA LEU A 30 1.47 -0.02 18.21
C LEU A 30 1.68 0.31 19.71
N MET A 31 2.27 -0.61 20.49
CA MET A 31 2.42 -0.53 21.95
C MET A 31 3.88 -0.36 22.40
N ASP A 32 4.80 -0.01 21.49
CA ASP A 32 6.22 0.17 21.82
C ASP A 32 6.45 1.46 22.65
N PRO A 33 6.90 1.38 23.92
CA PRO A 33 7.03 2.53 24.81
C PRO A 33 8.06 3.57 24.37
N GLU A 34 8.95 3.24 23.42
CA GLU A 34 9.96 4.18 22.91
C GLU A 34 9.40 5.23 21.92
N VAL A 35 8.12 5.11 21.51
CA VAL A 35 7.47 6.05 20.56
C VAL A 35 6.77 7.22 21.28
N GLN A 36 6.66 7.21 22.61
CA GLN A 36 5.98 8.29 23.36
C GLN A 36 6.96 9.36 23.86
N LYS A 37 7.58 10.10 22.95
CA LYS A 37 8.27 11.34 23.33
C LYS A 37 8.41 12.37 22.21
N ASP A 38 7.30 12.70 21.55
CA ASP A 38 6.96 14.07 21.19
C ASP A 38 5.55 14.09 20.58
N SER A 39 4.57 14.60 21.33
CA SER A 39 3.25 14.89 20.77
C SER A 39 2.73 16.17 21.41
N GLY A 40 3.28 17.29 20.96
CA GLY A 40 2.59 18.56 20.98
C GLY A 40 1.87 18.74 19.64
N GLU A 41 0.55 18.91 19.72
CA GLU A 41 -0.36 19.44 18.67
C GLU A 41 -0.62 18.53 17.46
N ASP A 42 -1.77 17.83 17.47
CA ASP A 42 -2.75 17.76 16.36
C ASP A 42 -3.91 16.79 16.71
N ASP A 43 -5.06 17.36 17.12
CA ASP A 43 -6.33 16.64 17.42
C ASP A 43 -6.93 15.95 16.17
N ASP A 44 -6.48 16.36 14.97
CA ASP A 44 -6.97 15.87 13.68
C ASP A 44 -6.40 14.49 13.29
N ASP A 45 -5.09 14.24 13.48
CA ASP A 45 -4.45 12.96 13.15
C ASP A 45 -5.10 11.79 13.90
N GLY A 46 -5.26 11.95 15.23
CA GLY A 46 -5.88 10.93 16.07
C GLY A 46 -7.32 10.60 15.65
N THR A 47 -8.07 11.61 15.19
CA THR A 47 -9.46 11.43 14.72
C THR A 47 -9.51 10.66 13.40
N VAL A 48 -8.66 11.01 12.43
CA VAL A 48 -8.59 10.30 11.14
C VAL A 48 -8.11 8.87 11.32
N VAL A 49 -7.07 8.64 12.13
CA VAL A 49 -6.58 7.30 12.44
C VAL A 49 -7.66 6.45 13.10
N ALA A 50 -8.43 7.02 14.03
CA ALA A 50 -9.56 6.32 14.64
C ALA A 50 -10.65 5.97 13.60
N GLU A 51 -10.92 6.83 12.63
CA GLU A 51 -11.85 6.54 11.53
C GLU A 51 -11.34 5.40 10.64
N ILE A 52 -10.05 5.43 10.25
CA ILE A 52 -9.41 4.36 9.48
C ILE A 52 -9.53 3.03 10.21
N MET A 53 -9.22 3.01 11.51
CA MET A 53 -9.28 1.78 12.32
C MET A 53 -10.71 1.28 12.52
N ARG A 54 -11.72 2.16 12.54
CA ARG A 54 -13.14 1.77 12.56
C ARG A 54 -13.60 1.05 11.29
N ARG A 55 -12.84 1.14 10.19
CA ARG A 55 -13.12 0.36 8.97
C ARG A 55 -12.75 -1.11 9.14
N CYS A 56 -11.94 -1.47 10.13
CA CYS A 56 -11.46 -2.83 10.37
C CYS A 56 -12.37 -3.55 11.38
N PHE A 57 -12.67 -4.82 11.16
CA PHE A 57 -13.39 -5.66 12.11
C PHE A 57 -12.98 -7.14 12.00
N VAL A 58 -13.18 -7.87 13.10
CA VAL A 58 -12.93 -9.32 13.15
C VAL A 58 -14.29 -10.06 13.28
N PRO A 59 -14.50 -11.17 12.54
CA PRO A 59 -15.76 -11.90 12.59
C PRO A 59 -16.01 -12.52 13.98
N ALA A 60 -17.25 -12.42 14.48
CA ALA A 60 -17.63 -12.97 15.78
C ALA A 60 -17.74 -14.51 15.83
N PHE A 61 -17.60 -15.20 14.69
CA PHE A 61 -17.79 -16.65 14.59
C PHE A 61 -16.50 -17.36 14.17
N VAL A 62 -16.21 -18.47 14.85
CA VAL A 62 -15.08 -19.37 14.56
C VAL A 62 -15.32 -20.05 13.20
N THR A 63 -14.79 -19.47 12.13
CA THR A 63 -14.60 -20.17 10.85
C THR A 63 -13.22 -20.84 10.84
N THR A 64 -13.06 -21.96 10.13
CA THR A 64 -11.79 -22.71 10.05
C THR A 64 -10.66 -21.96 9.36
N ILE A 65 -10.92 -20.81 8.75
CA ILE A 65 -9.94 -19.92 8.14
C ILE A 65 -10.15 -18.52 8.75
N PRO A 66 -9.14 -17.93 9.42
CA PRO A 66 -9.22 -16.55 9.89
C PRO A 66 -9.22 -15.59 8.68
N TRP A 67 -10.10 -14.60 8.71
CA TRP A 67 -10.13 -13.52 7.72
C TRP A 67 -10.36 -12.20 8.43
N GLU A 68 -9.85 -11.12 7.84
CA GLU A 68 -10.03 -9.76 8.32
C GLU A 68 -11.09 -9.03 7.49
N GLY A 69 -11.96 -8.29 8.17
CA GLY A 69 -13.07 -7.57 7.58
C GLY A 69 -12.77 -6.08 7.45
N PHE A 70 -13.11 -5.50 6.30
CA PHE A 70 -12.97 -4.08 6.02
C PHE A 70 -14.25 -3.49 5.43
N HIS A 71 -14.47 -2.19 5.61
CA HIS A 71 -15.58 -1.46 4.97
C HIS A 71 -15.08 -0.27 4.14
N PHE A 72 -15.16 -0.39 2.82
CA PHE A 72 -14.76 0.65 1.85
C PHE A 72 -15.66 0.62 0.61
N ALA A 73 -15.82 1.78 -0.02
CA ALA A 73 -16.65 2.02 -1.19
C ALA A 73 -18.11 1.51 -1.03
N GLY A 74 -18.64 1.51 0.20
CA GLY A 74 -19.96 0.97 0.52
C GLY A 74 -20.05 -0.56 0.52
N HIS A 75 -18.91 -1.26 0.54
CA HIS A 75 -18.83 -2.72 0.53
C HIS A 75 -18.10 -3.28 1.75
N GLU A 76 -18.61 -4.40 2.27
CA GLU A 76 -17.84 -5.29 3.13
C GLU A 76 -16.82 -6.08 2.28
N ILE A 77 -15.55 -5.94 2.64
CA ILE A 77 -14.40 -6.61 2.03
C ILE A 77 -13.85 -7.61 3.02
N ARG A 78 -13.58 -8.84 2.57
CA ARG A 78 -13.02 -9.92 3.39
C ARG A 78 -11.67 -10.31 2.83
N ILE A 79 -10.62 -10.11 3.62
CA ILE A 79 -9.25 -10.48 3.26
C ILE A 79 -8.85 -11.76 3.99
N ASN A 80 -8.42 -12.75 3.22
CA ASN A 80 -7.70 -13.87 3.77
C ASN A 80 -6.22 -13.49 3.87
N GLU A 81 -5.72 -13.53 5.09
CA GLU A 81 -4.31 -13.38 5.39
C GLU A 81 -3.62 -14.74 5.48
N ALA A 82 -2.37 -14.80 5.07
CA ALA A 82 -1.53 -15.97 5.24
C ALA A 82 -0.32 -15.56 6.09
N THR A 83 -0.19 -16.15 7.27
CA THR A 83 0.85 -15.74 8.24
C THR A 83 2.26 -16.23 7.89
N ASP A 84 2.42 -16.92 6.77
CA ASP A 84 3.65 -17.59 6.33
C ASP A 84 4.50 -16.76 5.35
N CYS A 85 4.02 -15.62 4.85
CA CYS A 85 4.78 -14.73 3.97
C CYS A 85 4.51 -13.23 4.24
N TYR A 86 5.55 -12.39 4.13
CA TYR A 86 5.50 -10.95 4.45
C TYR A 86 4.48 -10.14 3.62
N GLY A 87 4.02 -10.67 2.48
CA GLY A 87 3.02 -10.04 1.61
C GLY A 87 1.58 -10.52 1.83
N ALA A 88 1.31 -11.30 2.87
CA ALA A 88 -0.01 -11.88 3.08
C ALA A 88 -0.74 -11.35 4.33
N VAL A 89 -0.36 -10.16 4.82
CA VAL A 89 -1.11 -9.38 5.80
C VAL A 89 -1.45 -8.00 5.26
N VAL A 90 -2.51 -7.37 5.76
CA VAL A 90 -2.87 -5.98 5.45
C VAL A 90 -2.00 -5.04 6.27
N TRP A 91 -1.19 -4.23 5.58
CA TRP A 91 -0.35 -3.24 6.24
C TRP A 91 -1.09 -1.91 6.45
N PRO A 92 -0.78 -1.13 7.52
CA PRO A 92 -1.44 0.14 7.80
C PRO A 92 -1.45 1.14 6.63
N SER A 93 -0.38 1.19 5.83
CA SER A 93 -0.32 2.08 4.66
C SER A 93 -1.37 1.73 3.60
N ALA A 94 -1.78 0.47 3.49
CA ALA A 94 -2.86 0.06 2.58
C ALA A 94 -4.21 0.63 3.04
N LEU A 95 -4.46 0.66 4.36
CA LEU A 95 -5.68 1.25 4.93
C LEU A 95 -5.72 2.77 4.70
N VAL A 96 -4.60 3.45 4.95
CA VAL A 96 -4.46 4.89 4.67
C VAL A 96 -4.72 5.19 3.20
N LEU A 97 -4.14 4.40 2.28
CA LEU A 97 -4.36 4.59 0.85
C LEU A 97 -5.82 4.33 0.45
N CYS A 98 -6.46 3.27 0.97
CA CYS A 98 -7.88 2.98 0.71
C CYS A 98 -8.79 4.11 1.19
N TYR A 99 -8.55 4.59 2.42
CA TYR A 99 -9.28 5.71 2.99
C TYR A 99 -9.12 6.99 2.16
N PHE A 100 -7.89 7.29 1.74
CA PHE A 100 -7.61 8.43 0.88
C PHE A 100 -8.36 8.37 -0.46
N LEU A 101 -8.32 7.21 -1.14
CA LEU A 101 -9.00 7.00 -2.42
C LEU A 101 -10.51 7.17 -2.30
N GLU A 102 -11.13 6.64 -1.24
CA GLU A 102 -12.58 6.76 -1.01
C GLU A 102 -13.02 8.19 -0.65
N THR A 103 -12.26 8.89 0.20
CA THR A 103 -12.62 10.23 0.67
C THR A 103 -12.31 11.33 -0.33
N ASN A 104 -11.40 11.08 -1.28
CA ASN A 104 -10.94 12.09 -2.25
C ASN A 104 -11.35 11.79 -3.71
N VAL A 105 -12.42 11.01 -3.93
CA VAL A 105 -12.92 10.63 -5.27
C VAL A 105 -13.15 11.81 -6.23
N LYS A 106 -13.40 13.02 -5.72
CA LYS A 106 -13.58 14.22 -6.56
C LYS A 106 -12.28 14.69 -7.20
N GLN A 107 -11.17 14.59 -6.47
CA GLN A 107 -9.85 15.04 -6.94
C GLN A 107 -9.07 13.90 -7.60
N TYR A 108 -9.23 12.67 -7.10
CA TYR A 108 -8.56 11.47 -7.58
C TYR A 108 -9.60 10.46 -8.09
N ASN A 109 -10.33 10.85 -9.13
CA ASN A 109 -11.38 10.00 -9.70
C ASN A 109 -10.77 8.80 -10.44
N LEU A 110 -11.09 7.60 -9.97
CA LEU A 110 -10.63 6.34 -10.54
C LEU A 110 -11.57 5.72 -11.59
N VAL A 111 -12.77 6.29 -11.78
CA VAL A 111 -13.74 5.76 -12.75
C VAL A 111 -13.13 5.74 -14.15
N ASP A 112 -13.12 4.55 -14.76
CA ASP A 112 -12.61 4.30 -16.12
C ASP A 112 -11.11 4.57 -16.29
N LYS A 113 -10.35 4.65 -15.19
CA LYS A 113 -8.90 4.85 -15.19
C LYS A 113 -8.14 3.53 -15.20
N ASN A 114 -7.03 3.49 -15.93
CA ASN A 114 -6.10 2.36 -15.91
C ASN A 114 -5.19 2.50 -14.69
N VAL A 115 -5.29 1.56 -13.77
CA VAL A 115 -4.60 1.58 -12.49
C VAL A 115 -3.74 0.34 -12.36
N ILE A 116 -2.48 0.53 -11.98
CA ILE A 116 -1.61 -0.58 -11.56
C ILE A 116 -1.27 -0.43 -10.09
N GLU A 117 -1.38 -1.51 -9.33
CA GLU A 117 -0.83 -1.60 -7.98
C GLU A 117 0.45 -2.45 -8.04
N ILE A 118 1.55 -1.90 -7.50
CA ILE A 118 2.81 -2.64 -7.33
C ILE A 118 2.95 -3.12 -5.88
N GLY A 119 3.33 -4.38 -5.68
CA GLY A 119 3.41 -4.98 -4.35
C GLY A 119 2.06 -5.00 -3.64
N ALA A 120 1.04 -5.54 -4.31
CA ALA A 120 -0.35 -5.49 -3.85
C ALA A 120 -0.62 -6.32 -2.58
N GLY A 121 0.24 -7.27 -2.25
CA GLY A 121 0.14 -8.19 -1.13
C GLY A 121 -1.20 -8.93 -1.11
N THR A 122 -2.04 -8.60 -0.13
CA THR A 122 -3.39 -9.16 0.01
C THR A 122 -4.39 -8.63 -1.02
N GLY A 123 -4.10 -7.51 -1.67
CA GLY A 123 -4.89 -6.88 -2.71
C GLY A 123 -5.96 -5.90 -2.23
N LEU A 124 -5.92 -5.47 -0.95
CA LEU A 124 -6.95 -4.57 -0.40
C LEU A 124 -7.10 -3.28 -1.22
N VAL A 125 -5.99 -2.61 -1.54
CA VAL A 125 -6.02 -1.37 -2.33
C VAL A 125 -6.56 -1.63 -3.74
N SER A 126 -6.10 -2.69 -4.42
CA SER A 126 -6.65 -3.13 -5.71
C SER A 126 -8.15 -3.39 -5.68
N ILE A 127 -8.65 -4.02 -4.62
CA ILE A 127 -10.10 -4.25 -4.43
C ILE A 127 -10.82 -2.91 -4.32
N VAL A 128 -10.36 -2.00 -3.47
CA VAL A 128 -11.00 -0.69 -3.27
C VAL A 128 -10.96 0.14 -4.56
N ALA A 129 -9.82 0.21 -5.24
CA ALA A 129 -9.69 0.90 -6.52
C ALA A 129 -10.66 0.33 -7.58
N SER A 130 -10.84 -0.99 -7.62
CA SER A 130 -11.77 -1.67 -8.53
C SER A 130 -13.23 -1.34 -8.20
N LEU A 131 -13.61 -1.32 -6.92
CA LEU A 131 -14.95 -0.93 -6.46
C LEU A 131 -15.24 0.56 -6.74
N LEU A 132 -14.20 1.41 -6.73
CA LEU A 132 -14.28 2.81 -7.15
C LEU A 132 -14.32 3.00 -8.68
N GLY A 133 -14.33 1.92 -9.47
CA GLY A 133 -14.60 1.94 -10.91
C GLY A 133 -13.36 1.91 -11.83
N ALA A 134 -12.17 1.60 -11.31
CA ALA A 134 -10.95 1.49 -12.10
C ALA A 134 -10.83 0.20 -12.91
N HIS A 135 -10.06 0.27 -14.00
CA HIS A 135 -9.44 -0.88 -14.66
C HIS A 135 -8.15 -1.25 -13.92
N VAL A 136 -8.24 -2.16 -12.97
CA VAL A 136 -7.13 -2.51 -12.06
C VAL A 136 -6.28 -3.66 -12.62
N THR A 137 -4.95 -3.46 -12.59
CA THR A 137 -3.94 -4.51 -12.67
C THR A 137 -3.22 -4.61 -11.33
N ALA A 138 -3.53 -5.63 -10.53
CA ALA A 138 -2.87 -5.90 -9.26
C ALA A 138 -1.63 -6.75 -9.51
N THR A 139 -0.48 -6.34 -8.97
CA THR A 139 0.79 -7.04 -9.23
C THR A 139 1.57 -7.35 -7.98
N ASP A 140 2.19 -8.53 -7.97
CA ASP A 140 3.11 -8.96 -6.92
C ASP A 140 4.01 -10.13 -7.40
N LEU A 141 4.81 -10.67 -6.49
CA LEU A 141 5.65 -11.84 -6.67
C LEU A 141 4.81 -13.11 -6.94
N PRO A 142 5.34 -14.09 -7.70
CA PRO A 142 4.63 -15.32 -8.09
C PRO A 142 3.95 -16.05 -6.92
N GLU A 143 4.63 -16.14 -5.78
CA GLU A 143 4.17 -16.83 -4.58
C GLU A 143 2.94 -16.18 -3.93
N LEU A 144 2.68 -14.89 -4.18
CA LEU A 144 1.55 -14.15 -3.63
C LEU A 144 0.33 -14.13 -4.55
N LEU A 145 0.52 -14.41 -5.85
CA LEU A 145 -0.55 -14.28 -6.86
C LEU A 145 -1.77 -15.16 -6.56
N GLY A 146 -1.58 -16.34 -5.95
CA GLY A 146 -2.67 -17.22 -5.56
C GLY A 146 -3.60 -16.58 -4.54
N ASN A 147 -3.04 -16.05 -3.44
CA ASN A 147 -3.83 -15.38 -2.40
C ASN A 147 -4.42 -14.06 -2.91
N LEU A 148 -3.62 -13.28 -3.65
CA LEU A 148 -4.05 -12.02 -4.28
C LEU A 148 -5.27 -12.24 -5.19
N GLN A 149 -5.21 -13.23 -6.09
CA GLN A 149 -6.32 -13.58 -6.98
C GLN A 149 -7.56 -14.04 -6.19
N TYR A 150 -7.38 -14.83 -5.13
CA TYR A 150 -8.48 -15.28 -4.29
C TYR A 150 -9.20 -14.09 -3.63
N ASN A 151 -8.45 -13.20 -2.98
CA ASN A 151 -9.00 -12.02 -2.30
C ASN A 151 -9.69 -11.07 -3.29
N ILE A 152 -9.05 -10.77 -4.42
CA ILE A 152 -9.63 -9.91 -5.45
C ILE A 152 -10.93 -10.51 -5.98
N SER A 153 -10.93 -11.78 -6.38
CA SER A 153 -12.11 -12.43 -6.98
C SER A 153 -13.28 -12.46 -6.02
N ARG A 154 -13.03 -12.76 -4.74
CA ARG A 154 -14.06 -12.84 -3.70
C ARG A 154 -14.75 -11.50 -3.46
N ASN A 155 -14.01 -10.40 -3.58
CA ASN A 155 -14.49 -9.07 -3.21
C ASN A 155 -14.98 -8.21 -4.38
N THR A 156 -14.61 -8.54 -5.62
CA THR A 156 -14.93 -7.71 -6.80
C THR A 156 -15.90 -8.37 -7.78
N LYS A 157 -16.01 -9.72 -7.78
CA LYS A 157 -16.91 -10.43 -8.70
C LYS A 157 -18.37 -9.99 -8.50
N MET A 158 -19.01 -9.57 -9.59
CA MET A 158 -20.37 -9.01 -9.65
C MET A 158 -20.57 -7.70 -8.86
N LYS A 159 -19.51 -7.10 -8.32
CA LYS A 159 -19.56 -5.86 -7.53
C LYS A 159 -18.84 -4.71 -8.24
N ALA A 160 -17.67 -4.99 -8.83
CA ALA A 160 -16.88 -4.00 -9.56
C ALA A 160 -17.37 -3.80 -11.00
N LYS A 161 -17.16 -2.58 -11.53
CA LYS A 161 -17.45 -2.24 -12.93
C LYS A 161 -16.60 -3.05 -13.91
N TYR A 162 -15.35 -3.30 -13.57
CA TYR A 162 -14.39 -4.08 -14.35
C TYR A 162 -13.80 -5.19 -13.50
N LEU A 163 -13.57 -6.35 -14.12
CA LEU A 163 -12.86 -7.45 -13.47
C LEU A 163 -11.36 -7.08 -13.36
N PRO A 164 -10.78 -7.05 -12.15
CA PRO A 164 -9.35 -6.79 -12.00
C PRO A 164 -8.51 -7.91 -12.61
N GLN A 165 -7.36 -7.53 -13.14
CA GLN A 165 -6.33 -8.46 -13.59
C GLN A 165 -5.30 -8.66 -12.47
N VAL A 166 -4.90 -9.90 -12.22
CA VAL A 166 -3.75 -10.22 -11.37
C VAL A 166 -2.61 -10.66 -12.27
N LYS A 167 -1.43 -10.04 -12.11
CA LYS A 167 -0.25 -10.34 -12.91
C LYS A 167 0.99 -10.40 -12.05
N GLU A 168 1.93 -11.24 -12.45
CA GLU A 168 3.27 -11.22 -11.89
C GLU A 168 3.97 -9.89 -12.20
N LEU A 169 4.61 -9.31 -11.18
CA LEU A 169 5.59 -8.26 -11.36
C LEU A 169 6.65 -8.37 -10.26
N SER A 170 7.74 -9.04 -10.58
CA SER A 170 8.99 -8.92 -9.81
C SER A 170 9.68 -7.61 -10.20
N TRP A 171 9.97 -6.75 -9.22
CA TRP A 171 10.51 -5.42 -9.49
C TRP A 171 11.80 -5.49 -10.32
N GLY A 172 11.90 -4.62 -11.33
CA GLY A 172 13.08 -4.54 -12.21
C GLY A 172 13.26 -5.71 -13.19
N VAL A 173 12.39 -6.73 -13.16
CA VAL A 173 12.53 -7.95 -13.97
C VAL A 173 11.59 -7.92 -15.18
N ALA A 174 12.14 -8.15 -16.37
CA ALA A 174 11.40 -8.34 -17.62
C ALA A 174 10.31 -7.27 -17.92
N LEU A 175 10.55 -6.03 -17.49
CA LEU A 175 9.55 -4.96 -17.54
C LEU A 175 9.13 -4.60 -18.98
N ASP A 176 10.07 -4.59 -19.93
CA ASP A 176 9.77 -4.34 -21.35
C ASP A 176 8.97 -5.48 -22.01
N GLU A 177 9.11 -6.71 -21.51
CA GLU A 177 8.41 -7.89 -22.03
C GLU A 177 7.00 -7.98 -21.45
N ASN A 178 6.88 -7.86 -20.13
CA ASN A 178 5.62 -8.04 -19.39
C ASN A 178 4.75 -6.77 -19.39
N PHE A 179 5.38 -5.59 -19.41
CA PHE A 179 4.71 -4.29 -19.40
C PHE A 179 5.30 -3.34 -20.46
N PRO A 180 5.23 -3.65 -21.78
CA PRO A 180 5.88 -2.85 -22.82
C PRO A 180 5.34 -1.41 -22.84
N ARG A 181 6.22 -0.41 -22.73
CA ARG A 181 5.83 1.02 -22.65
C ARG A 181 4.96 1.51 -23.81
N ALA A 182 5.05 0.87 -24.97
CA ALA A 182 4.27 1.17 -26.16
C ALA A 182 2.77 0.79 -26.02
N SER A 183 2.47 -0.24 -25.23
CA SER A 183 1.12 -0.81 -25.10
C SER A 183 0.56 -0.72 -23.69
N THR A 184 1.39 -0.46 -22.69
CA THR A 184 0.95 -0.21 -21.31
C THR A 184 0.83 1.28 -21.05
N ASN A 185 -0.28 1.71 -20.48
CA ASN A 185 -0.50 3.09 -20.08
C ASN A 185 -1.34 3.12 -18.82
N PHE A 186 -0.76 3.57 -17.72
CA PHE A 186 -1.46 3.70 -16.45
C PHE A 186 -1.70 5.17 -16.15
N ASP A 187 -2.96 5.50 -15.84
CA ASP A 187 -3.34 6.80 -15.29
C ASP A 187 -2.81 6.92 -13.85
N TYR A 188 -2.88 5.83 -13.08
CA TYR A 188 -2.39 5.77 -11.71
C TYR A 188 -1.47 4.57 -11.45
N ILE A 189 -0.41 4.81 -10.68
CA ILE A 189 0.38 3.78 -10.00
C ILE A 189 0.09 3.90 -8.50
N LEU A 190 -0.37 2.81 -7.89
CA LEU A 190 -0.63 2.71 -6.46
C LEU A 190 0.47 1.86 -5.81
N ALA A 191 0.94 2.28 -4.64
CA ALA A 191 1.91 1.52 -3.85
C ALA A 191 1.71 1.78 -2.36
N ALA A 192 1.65 0.72 -1.55
CA ALA A 192 1.52 0.80 -0.10
C ALA A 192 2.57 -0.08 0.58
N ASP A 193 3.42 0.50 1.43
CA ASP A 193 4.48 -0.19 2.19
C ASP A 193 5.46 -1.04 1.35
N VAL A 194 5.66 -0.66 0.07
CA VAL A 194 6.66 -1.29 -0.82
C VAL A 194 8.11 -0.93 -0.47
N VAL A 195 8.34 0.06 0.39
CA VAL A 195 9.68 0.48 0.84
C VAL A 195 9.88 0.05 2.29
N TYR A 196 10.71 -0.98 2.47
CA TYR A 196 11.14 -1.48 3.78
C TYR A 196 12.56 -2.06 3.66
N ALA A 197 13.09 -2.67 4.72
CA ALA A 197 14.40 -3.32 4.69
C ALA A 197 14.43 -4.55 3.76
N HIS A 198 14.72 -4.35 2.48
CA HIS A 198 14.98 -5.37 1.48
C HIS A 198 16.03 -4.90 0.45
N PRO A 199 16.72 -5.80 -0.25
CA PRO A 199 17.81 -5.41 -1.16
C PRO A 199 17.34 -4.82 -2.49
N PHE A 200 16.04 -4.95 -2.82
CA PHE A 200 15.47 -4.64 -4.14
C PHE A 200 14.96 -3.20 -4.33
N LEU A 201 15.48 -2.24 -3.55
CA LEU A 201 15.02 -0.84 -3.60
C LEU A 201 15.40 -0.14 -4.90
N GLU A 202 16.50 -0.53 -5.57
CA GLU A 202 16.85 0.05 -6.88
C GLU A 202 15.91 -0.46 -7.97
N GLU A 203 15.61 -1.77 -7.94
CA GLU A 203 14.70 -2.43 -8.86
C GLU A 203 13.26 -1.89 -8.74
N LEU A 204 12.84 -1.57 -7.52
CA LEU A 204 11.58 -0.87 -7.27
C LEU A 204 11.56 0.52 -7.94
N LEU A 205 12.63 1.30 -7.81
CA LEU A 205 12.74 2.61 -8.45
C LEU A 205 12.71 2.52 -9.98
N ILE A 206 13.41 1.53 -10.55
CA ILE A 206 13.37 1.21 -11.99
C ILE A 206 11.94 0.87 -12.42
N THR A 207 11.20 0.12 -11.61
CA THR A 207 9.80 -0.25 -11.86
C THR A 207 8.89 0.98 -11.90
N PHE A 208 9.03 1.88 -10.93
CA PHE A 208 8.29 3.15 -10.94
C PHE A 208 8.57 3.97 -12.21
N ASP A 209 9.84 4.16 -12.60
CA ASP A 209 10.17 4.92 -13.82
C ASP A 209 9.67 4.21 -15.09
N HIS A 210 9.67 2.88 -15.10
CA HIS A 210 9.18 2.09 -16.22
C HIS A 210 7.70 2.30 -16.49
N LEU A 211 6.89 2.16 -15.44
CA LEU A 211 5.44 2.24 -15.50
C LEU A 211 4.93 3.68 -15.61
N CYS A 212 5.70 4.66 -15.11
CA CYS A 212 5.29 6.07 -15.06
C CYS A 212 5.60 6.81 -16.37
N LYS A 213 4.54 7.33 -17.00
CA LYS A 213 4.61 8.26 -18.12
C LYS A 213 4.32 9.69 -17.65
N GLU A 214 4.46 10.67 -18.55
CA GLU A 214 4.33 12.09 -18.21
C GLU A 214 2.96 12.49 -17.62
N THR A 215 1.91 11.71 -17.91
CA THR A 215 0.56 11.95 -17.39
C THR A 215 0.20 11.03 -16.22
N THR A 216 1.08 10.10 -15.85
CA THR A 216 0.80 9.13 -14.79
C THR A 216 0.95 9.79 -13.42
N ILE A 217 -0.01 9.54 -12.54
CA ILE A 217 0.04 9.96 -11.14
C ILE A 217 0.43 8.75 -10.28
N ILE A 218 1.46 8.89 -9.47
CA ILE A 218 1.85 7.91 -8.47
C ILE A 218 1.20 8.33 -7.15
N LEU A 219 0.44 7.44 -6.52
CA LEU A 219 0.00 7.57 -5.13
C LEU A 219 0.71 6.51 -4.31
N TRP A 220 1.61 6.96 -3.43
CA TRP A 220 2.50 6.09 -2.69
C TRP A 220 2.40 6.39 -1.20
N VAL A 221 2.03 5.37 -0.42
CA VAL A 221 1.99 5.45 1.04
C VAL A 221 3.09 4.58 1.62
N MET A 222 3.86 5.13 2.55
CA MET A 222 4.85 4.35 3.29
C MET A 222 4.83 4.69 4.77
N LYS A 223 5.06 3.67 5.58
CA LYS A 223 5.48 3.83 6.96
C LYS A 223 6.97 4.14 7.00
N PHE A 224 7.34 5.30 7.53
CA PHE A 224 8.73 5.62 7.81
C PHE A 224 9.24 4.65 8.87
N ARG A 225 10.42 4.10 8.61
CA ARG A 225 11.19 3.33 9.58
C ARG A 225 12.45 4.14 9.82
N LEU A 226 12.85 4.30 11.08
CA LEU A 226 14.05 5.04 11.48
C LEU A 226 15.31 4.30 11.02
N GLU A 227 15.51 4.24 9.71
CA GLU A 227 16.72 3.74 9.09
C GLU A 227 17.51 4.96 8.65
N LYS A 228 18.64 5.22 9.32
CA LYS A 228 19.54 6.35 9.07
C LYS A 228 20.05 6.46 7.62
N GLU A 229 19.73 5.48 6.77
CA GLU A 229 20.28 5.27 5.44
C GLU A 229 19.22 5.15 4.34
N ASN A 230 17.92 5.34 4.64
CA ASN A 230 16.88 5.24 3.60
C ASN A 230 16.90 6.46 2.66
N LYS A 231 17.78 6.39 1.66
CA LYS A 231 17.91 7.34 0.54
C LYS A 231 16.96 7.01 -0.62
N PHE A 232 15.95 6.16 -0.40
CA PHE A 232 15.00 5.85 -1.46
C PHE A 232 14.21 7.10 -1.86
N VAL A 233 13.73 7.88 -0.87
CA VAL A 233 13.02 9.14 -1.13
C VAL A 233 13.89 10.11 -1.93
N ASP A 234 15.13 10.34 -1.49
CA ASP A 234 16.07 11.23 -2.19
C ASP A 234 16.32 10.80 -3.65
N ARG A 235 16.43 9.49 -3.92
CA ARG A 235 16.59 8.96 -5.29
C ARG A 235 15.29 9.06 -6.09
N PHE A 236 14.15 8.84 -5.44
CA PHE A 236 12.84 8.97 -6.04
C PHE A 236 12.58 10.40 -6.51
N GLU A 237 12.90 11.39 -5.66
CA GLU A 237 12.82 12.81 -6.00
C GLU A 237 13.74 13.23 -7.14
N GLN A 238 14.80 12.48 -7.48
CA GLN A 238 15.61 12.79 -8.66
C GLN A 238 14.86 12.52 -9.97
N LEU A 239 13.88 11.60 -9.96
CA LEU A 239 13.12 11.17 -11.13
C LEU A 239 11.71 11.76 -11.17
N PHE A 240 11.13 12.04 -10.01
CA PHE A 240 9.73 12.46 -9.87
C PHE A 240 9.60 13.77 -9.10
N ASP A 241 8.64 14.59 -9.51
CA ASP A 241 8.14 15.70 -8.71
C ASP A 241 7.27 15.09 -7.60
N LEU A 242 7.77 15.12 -6.36
CA LEU A 242 7.17 14.50 -5.19
C LEU A 242 6.48 15.55 -4.31
N GLU A 243 5.22 15.29 -3.95
CA GLU A 243 4.39 16.13 -3.09
C GLU A 243 3.89 15.28 -1.93
N GLU A 244 4.16 15.70 -0.68
CA GLU A 244 3.55 15.10 0.51
C GLU A 244 2.10 15.60 0.61
N ILE A 245 1.13 14.69 0.53
CA ILE A 245 -0.30 15.01 0.54
C ILE A 245 -0.87 14.93 1.96
N SER A 246 -0.40 13.97 2.75
CA SER A 246 -0.82 13.79 4.14
C SER A 246 0.27 13.10 4.95
N SER A 247 0.34 13.43 6.23
CA SER A 247 1.25 12.83 7.21
C SER A 247 0.43 12.36 8.41
N PHE A 248 0.77 11.18 8.93
CA PHE A 248 0.13 10.55 10.08
C PHE A 248 1.20 10.24 11.14
N PRO A 249 1.58 11.23 11.98
CA PRO A 249 2.68 11.09 12.93
C PRO A 249 2.47 9.92 13.91
N SER A 250 1.25 9.70 14.40
CA SER A 250 0.95 8.59 15.33
C SER A 250 1.18 7.20 14.74
N LEU A 251 1.11 7.07 13.42
CA LEU A 251 1.39 5.82 12.70
C LEU A 251 2.80 5.79 12.07
N ASN A 252 3.50 6.93 12.08
CA ASN A 252 4.70 7.20 11.31
C ASN A 252 4.51 6.92 9.81
N ILE A 253 3.36 7.30 9.25
CA ILE A 253 3.01 7.04 7.83
C ILE A 253 2.91 8.36 7.08
N LYS A 254 3.33 8.38 5.82
CA LYS A 254 3.07 9.49 4.91
C LYS A 254 2.52 9.00 3.58
N LEU A 255 1.65 9.82 3.01
CA LEU A 255 1.06 9.66 1.69
C LEU A 255 1.67 10.70 0.76
N TYR A 256 2.25 10.21 -0.33
CA TYR A 256 2.83 11.03 -1.38
C TYR A 256 2.04 10.92 -2.67
N LYS A 257 1.99 12.05 -3.39
CA LYS A 257 1.68 12.11 -4.80
C LYS A 257 2.98 12.37 -5.55
N ALA A 258 3.18 11.69 -6.67
CA ALA A 258 4.31 11.99 -7.54
C ALA A 258 3.95 11.95 -9.02
N MET A 259 4.68 12.73 -9.82
CA MET A 259 4.59 12.74 -11.27
C MET A 259 5.98 12.78 -11.87
N LYS A 260 6.14 12.34 -13.12
CA LYS A 260 7.44 12.32 -13.79
C LYS A 260 7.98 13.74 -13.99
N LYS A 261 9.27 13.95 -13.68
CA LYS A 261 9.92 15.25 -13.91
C LYS A 261 10.04 15.56 -15.39
N ASN A 262 9.66 16.78 -15.77
CA ASN A 262 9.88 17.28 -17.12
C ASN A 262 11.39 17.37 -17.42
N GLN A 263 11.88 16.52 -18.32
CA GLN A 263 13.31 16.43 -18.69
C GLN A 263 13.89 17.71 -19.34
N LYS A 264 13.08 18.74 -19.62
CA LYS A 264 13.56 20.01 -20.20
C LYS A 264 14.43 20.85 -19.26
N ASN A 265 14.39 20.60 -17.95
CA ASN A 265 15.20 21.30 -16.95
C ASN A 265 16.30 20.42 -16.31
N ALA A 266 16.41 19.16 -16.72
CA ALA A 266 17.41 18.24 -16.19
C ALA A 266 18.69 18.31 -17.03
N CYS A 267 19.62 19.17 -16.62
CA CYS A 267 21.00 19.11 -17.12
C CYS A 267 21.69 17.90 -16.47
N TYR A 268 21.49 16.70 -17.03
CA TYR A 268 22.26 15.50 -16.68
C TYR A 268 22.73 14.78 -17.96
N PRO A 269 23.96 14.22 -17.95
CA PRO A 269 24.58 13.63 -19.12
C PRO A 269 23.82 12.36 -19.56
N GLN A 270 23.68 12.21 -20.87
CA GLN A 270 23.16 11.09 -21.64
C GLN A 270 22.85 9.80 -20.85
N ARG A 271 21.59 9.33 -20.93
CA ARG A 271 21.09 8.01 -20.52
C ARG A 271 22.20 6.95 -20.44
N ARG A 272 22.66 6.63 -19.23
CA ARG A 272 23.36 5.36 -18.99
C ARG A 272 22.33 4.26 -19.14
N MET A 273 22.36 3.55 -20.26
CA MET A 273 21.73 2.24 -20.39
C MET A 273 22.15 1.39 -19.19
N TRP A 274 21.20 1.06 -18.32
CA TRP A 274 21.36 0.02 -17.32
C TRP A 274 21.64 -1.28 -18.07
N LYS A 275 22.91 -1.68 -18.16
CA LYS A 275 23.26 -3.00 -18.69
C LYS A 275 22.76 -4.03 -17.68
N ALA A 276 21.71 -4.76 -18.06
CA ALA A 276 21.30 -5.98 -17.38
C ALA A 276 22.54 -6.88 -17.17
N LYS A 277 22.83 -7.21 -15.91
CA LYS A 277 23.82 -8.23 -15.59
C LYS A 277 23.18 -9.57 -15.92
N ALA A 278 23.50 -10.12 -17.08
CA ALA A 278 23.17 -11.51 -17.41
C ALA A 278 23.90 -12.43 -16.41
N ILE A 279 23.13 -13.11 -15.56
CA ILE A 279 23.64 -14.19 -14.71
C ILE A 279 23.82 -15.42 -15.61
N SER A 280 25.00 -15.56 -16.21
CA SER A 280 25.38 -16.78 -16.91
C SER A 280 25.71 -17.86 -15.89
N GLY A 281 24.78 -18.78 -15.65
CA GLY A 281 25.07 -20.04 -14.98
C GLY A 281 26.08 -20.85 -15.79
N ARG A 282 27.17 -21.26 -15.13
CA ARG A 282 27.98 -22.40 -15.56
C ARG A 282 27.88 -23.47 -14.49
N LEU A 283 27.18 -24.54 -14.83
CA LEU A 283 27.47 -25.87 -14.33
C LEU A 283 28.96 -26.15 -14.53
N LEU A 284 29.63 -26.58 -13.47
CA LEU A 284 30.82 -27.41 -13.58
C LEU A 284 30.43 -28.81 -13.09
N LEU A 285 30.65 -29.77 -13.99
CA LEU A 285 30.79 -31.19 -13.72
C LEU A 285 31.88 -31.43 -12.67
#